data_AF-A0A2W5TQ99-F1
#
_entry.id   AF-A0A2W5TQ99-F1
#
_cell.length_a   1.000
_cell.length_b   1.000
_cell.length_c   1.000
_cell.angle_alpha   90.00
_cell.angle_beta   90.00
_cell.angle_gamma   90.00
#
_symmetry.space_group_name_H-M   'P 1'
#
loop_
_entity.id
_entity.type
_entity.pdbx_description
1 polymer ?
#
loop_
_entity_poly.entity_id
_entity_poly.type
_entity_poly.pdbx_seq_one_letter_code
_entity_poly.pdbx_strand_id
1 'polypeptide(L)'
;MLDSARSKTVLARPHMGRALITVSLLLAVSAWGETELGAQLPDGARKVAEHRYKSSNDWEGTLKYYKNVYPSSSYPRKEVVNQPGVKAIHIPNTSGKGSWEGLNIYEANEEVRIYVVPATSGGGKGSAGKKK
;
A
#
# COMPACT_ATOMS: atom_id res chain seq x y z
N MET A 1 -70.96 13.50 56.56
CA MET A 1 -70.83 14.41 55.40
C MET A 1 -69.69 15.37 55.70
N LEU A 2 -68.77 15.50 54.74
CA LEU A 2 -67.62 16.43 54.62
C LEU A 2 -66.41 16.17 55.55
N ASP A 3 -65.29 15.66 55.03
CA ASP A 3 -64.19 16.29 54.25
C ASP A 3 -63.24 17.14 55.11
N SER A 4 -61.92 16.85 55.07
CA SER A 4 -60.85 17.87 54.97
C SER A 4 -59.43 17.27 55.11
N ALA A 5 -58.78 17.16 53.94
CA ALA A 5 -57.37 17.48 53.62
C ALA A 5 -56.20 17.12 54.56
N ARG A 6 -55.21 16.40 54.01
CA ARG A 6 -53.83 16.92 53.93
C ARG A 6 -52.98 16.25 52.85
N SER A 7 -52.56 17.06 51.88
CA SER A 7 -51.54 16.78 50.87
C SER A 7 -50.19 16.38 51.45
N LYS A 8 -49.49 15.46 50.77
CA LYS A 8 -48.03 15.49 50.66
C LYS A 8 -47.61 15.20 49.22
N THR A 9 -47.27 16.29 48.54
CA THR A 9 -46.57 16.34 47.26
C THR A 9 -45.24 15.60 47.37
N VAL A 10 -45.06 14.53 46.61
CA VAL A 10 -43.74 13.89 46.42
C VAL A 10 -43.06 14.58 45.24
N LEU A 11 -42.04 15.37 45.57
CA LEU A 11 -41.18 16.06 44.62
C LEU A 11 -40.31 15.01 43.89
N ALA A 12 -40.66 14.68 42.65
CA ALA A 12 -39.84 13.84 41.79
C ALA A 12 -38.58 14.61 41.33
N ARG A 13 -37.41 14.10 41.70
CA ARG A 13 -36.09 14.65 41.36
C ARG A 13 -35.84 14.60 39.84
N PRO A 14 -35.22 15.63 39.23
CA PRO A 14 -34.85 15.61 37.82
C PRO A 14 -33.61 14.73 37.66
N HIS A 15 -33.76 13.62 36.95
CA HIS A 15 -32.62 12.82 36.51
C HIS A 15 -32.29 13.25 35.08
N MET A 16 -31.24 14.05 35.00
CA MET A 16 -30.59 14.52 33.78
C MET A 16 -30.37 13.34 32.83
N GLY A 17 -31.13 13.31 31.73
CA GLY A 17 -30.89 12.39 30.63
C GLY A 17 -29.52 12.67 30.04
N ARG A 18 -28.56 11.78 30.32
CA ARG A 18 -27.21 11.82 29.76
C ARG A 18 -27.33 11.61 28.26
N ALA A 19 -27.17 12.67 27.47
CA ALA A 19 -27.00 12.58 26.04
C ALA A 19 -25.68 11.83 25.76
N LEU A 20 -25.76 10.60 25.28
CA LEU A 20 -24.61 9.84 24.79
C LEU A 20 -24.28 10.35 23.39
N ILE A 21 -23.25 11.20 23.30
CA ILE A 21 -22.61 11.55 22.02
C ILE A 21 -21.70 10.38 21.64
N THR A 22 -22.16 9.52 20.73
CA THR A 22 -21.32 8.49 20.13
C THR A 22 -20.43 9.12 19.07
N VAL A 23 -19.21 9.52 19.44
CA VAL A 23 -18.19 9.94 18.48
C VAL A 23 -17.64 8.68 17.80
N SER A 24 -18.17 8.34 16.64
CA SER A 24 -17.58 7.30 15.77
C SER A 24 -16.29 7.86 15.15
N LEU A 25 -15.16 7.57 15.79
CA LEU A 25 -13.83 7.90 15.28
C LEU A 25 -13.52 6.98 14.09
N LEU A 26 -13.78 7.45 12.86
CA LEU A 26 -13.35 6.80 11.63
C LEU A 26 -11.82 6.87 11.55
N LEU A 27 -11.14 5.87 12.11
CA LEU A 27 -9.73 5.64 11.85
C LEU A 27 -9.59 5.19 10.39
N ALA A 28 -9.18 6.11 9.52
CA ALA A 28 -8.69 5.77 8.19
C ALA A 28 -7.38 4.99 8.34
N VAL A 29 -7.48 3.68 8.51
CA VAL A 29 -6.33 2.78 8.45
C VAL A 29 -5.83 2.83 7.01
N SER A 30 -4.78 3.61 6.78
CA SER A 30 -4.06 3.56 5.52
C SER A 30 -3.39 2.19 5.47
N ALA A 31 -3.85 1.30 4.59
CA ALA A 31 -3.16 0.04 4.32
C ALA A 31 -1.77 0.38 3.79
N TRP A 32 -0.78 0.33 4.68
CA TRP A 32 0.61 0.41 4.28
C TRP A 32 0.97 -0.96 3.72
N GLY A 33 1.14 -1.02 2.41
CA GLY A 33 1.52 -2.24 1.71
C GLY A 33 2.78 -2.86 2.31
N GLU A 34 2.89 -4.18 2.20
CA GLU A 34 4.07 -4.92 2.65
C GLU A 34 5.34 -4.36 1.99
N THR A 35 6.47 -4.39 2.71
CA THR A 35 7.74 -3.91 2.17
C THR A 35 8.81 -4.99 2.15
N GLU A 36 9.63 -4.99 1.09
CA GLU A 36 10.79 -5.87 0.92
C GLU A 36 12.01 -4.98 0.67
N LEU A 37 13.02 -5.02 1.54
CA LEU A 37 14.21 -4.14 1.49
C LEU A 37 13.88 -2.63 1.47
N GLY A 38 12.65 -2.25 1.84
CA GLY A 38 12.13 -0.88 1.75
C GLY A 38 11.40 -0.56 0.42
N ALA A 39 11.33 -1.50 -0.52
CA ALA A 39 10.45 -1.42 -1.68
C ALA A 39 9.03 -1.83 -1.29
N GLN A 40 8.03 -1.14 -1.80
CA GLN A 40 6.62 -1.41 -1.56
C GLN A 40 6.10 -2.54 -2.46
N LEU A 41 5.26 -3.40 -1.92
CA LEU A 41 4.60 -4.50 -2.62
C LEU A 41 3.07 -4.30 -2.61
N PRO A 42 2.37 -4.65 -3.70
CA PRO A 42 0.91 -4.59 -3.72
C PRO A 42 0.30 -5.54 -2.70
N ASP A 43 -0.83 -5.15 -2.12
CA ASP A 43 -1.53 -5.98 -1.13
C ASP A 43 -1.84 -7.37 -1.67
N GLY A 44 -1.58 -8.40 -0.86
CA GLY A 44 -1.75 -9.80 -1.26
C GLY A 44 -0.66 -10.33 -2.20
N ALA A 45 0.44 -9.58 -2.42
CA ALA A 45 1.62 -10.12 -3.07
C ALA A 45 2.15 -11.32 -2.28
N ARG A 46 2.33 -12.46 -2.95
CA ARG A 46 2.79 -13.70 -2.30
C ARG A 46 4.24 -13.97 -2.65
N LYS A 47 5.10 -14.16 -1.63
CA LYS A 47 6.49 -14.56 -1.85
C LYS A 47 6.55 -15.92 -2.54
N VAL A 48 7.32 -16.00 -3.63
CA VAL A 48 7.53 -17.25 -4.40
C VAL A 48 9.00 -17.68 -4.40
N ALA A 49 9.91 -16.75 -4.14
CA ALA A 49 11.34 -17.02 -3.92
C ALA A 49 11.97 -15.80 -3.22
N GLU A 50 13.28 -15.84 -2.99
CA GLU A 50 14.02 -14.72 -2.42
C GLU A 50 13.85 -13.45 -3.26
N HIS A 51 13.38 -12.38 -2.61
CA HIS A 51 13.00 -11.08 -3.20
C HIS A 51 12.02 -11.16 -4.39
N ARG A 52 11.36 -12.31 -4.60
CA ARG A 52 10.47 -12.58 -5.73
C ARG A 52 9.06 -12.85 -5.24
N TYR A 53 8.11 -12.15 -5.84
CA TYR A 53 6.71 -12.14 -5.43
C TYR A 53 5.81 -12.36 -6.64
N LYS A 54 4.70 -13.04 -6.44
CA LYS A 54 3.56 -13.07 -7.37
C LYS A 54 2.57 -11.99 -6.93
N SER A 55 2.21 -11.09 -7.84
CA SER A 55 1.15 -10.12 -7.59
C SER A 55 -0.21 -10.82 -7.50
N SER A 56 -1.08 -10.32 -6.63
CA SER A 56 -2.50 -10.69 -6.57
C SER A 56 -3.31 -10.06 -7.72
N ASN A 57 -2.79 -8.98 -8.32
CA ASN A 57 -3.41 -8.24 -9.42
C ASN A 57 -2.88 -8.71 -10.77
N ASP A 58 -3.64 -8.41 -11.83
CA ASP A 58 -3.19 -8.49 -13.22
C ASP A 58 -2.12 -7.44 -13.56
N TRP A 59 -1.67 -7.42 -14.82
CA TRP A 59 -0.62 -6.53 -15.30
C TRP A 59 -1.00 -5.06 -15.12
N GLU A 60 -2.17 -4.67 -15.62
CA GLU A 60 -2.67 -3.30 -15.58
C GLU A 60 -2.87 -2.82 -14.14
N GLY A 61 -3.44 -3.66 -13.26
CA GLY A 61 -3.63 -3.38 -11.85
C GLY A 61 -2.30 -3.23 -11.10
N THR A 62 -1.34 -4.11 -11.36
CA THR A 62 0.00 -4.03 -10.76
C THR A 62 0.74 -2.76 -11.23
N LEU A 63 0.66 -2.41 -12.51
CA LEU A 63 1.24 -1.17 -13.02
C LEU A 63 0.58 0.08 -12.46
N LYS A 64 -0.75 0.06 -12.28
CA LYS A 64 -1.50 1.16 -11.65
C LYS A 64 -1.07 1.36 -10.20
N TYR A 65 -0.94 0.29 -9.43
CA TYR A 65 -0.40 0.34 -8.07
C TYR A 65 0.98 1.02 -8.05
N TYR A 66 1.92 0.55 -8.86
CA TYR A 66 3.27 1.12 -8.90
C TYR A 66 3.33 2.54 -9.47
N LYS A 67 2.35 2.97 -10.26
CA LYS A 67 2.23 4.38 -10.67
C LYS A 67 1.88 5.30 -9.51
N ASN A 68 1.07 4.83 -8.58
CA ASN A 68 0.69 5.62 -7.40
C ASN A 68 1.84 5.67 -6.39
N VAL A 69 2.50 4.53 -6.14
CA VAL A 69 3.59 4.44 -5.17
C VAL A 69 4.91 5.02 -5.69
N TYR A 70 5.20 4.80 -6.97
CA TYR A 70 6.40 5.25 -7.66
C TYR A 70 6.04 6.03 -8.94
N PRO A 71 5.69 7.33 -8.81
CA PRO A 71 5.28 8.16 -9.92
C PRO A 71 6.35 8.23 -11.02
N SER A 72 5.93 8.16 -12.29
CA SER A 72 6.85 8.13 -13.45
C SER A 72 7.78 9.34 -13.56
N SER A 73 7.39 10.49 -12.98
CA SER A 73 8.22 11.70 -12.96
C SER A 73 9.50 11.53 -12.14
N SER A 74 9.47 10.71 -11.09
CA SER A 74 10.61 10.45 -10.21
C SER A 74 11.20 9.05 -10.41
N TYR A 75 10.38 8.09 -10.83
CA TYR A 75 10.75 6.69 -11.03
C TYR A 75 10.43 6.29 -12.48
N PRO A 76 11.35 6.56 -13.44
CA PRO A 76 11.09 6.34 -14.86
C PRO A 76 10.96 4.84 -15.17
N ARG A 77 9.99 4.46 -16.01
CA ARG A 77 9.81 3.09 -16.44
C ARG A 77 10.70 2.80 -17.64
N LYS A 78 11.47 1.74 -17.58
CA LYS A 78 12.25 1.24 -18.71
C LYS A 78 11.59 -0.04 -19.18
N GLU A 79 11.13 -0.06 -20.42
CA GLU A 79 10.70 -1.31 -21.04
C GLU A 79 11.91 -2.24 -21.12
N VAL A 80 11.72 -3.47 -20.67
CA VAL A 80 12.73 -4.52 -20.88
C VAL A 80 12.28 -5.24 -22.13
N VAL A 81 13.04 -5.06 -23.21
CA VAL A 81 12.75 -5.70 -24.50
C VAL A 81 12.80 -7.20 -24.28
N ASN A 82 11.61 -7.81 -24.32
CA ASN A 82 11.41 -9.19 -23.93
C ASN A 82 10.95 -10.03 -25.11
N GLN A 83 11.20 -11.33 -24.97
CA GLN A 83 10.79 -12.36 -25.92
C GLN A 83 9.28 -12.33 -26.18
N PRO A 84 8.81 -12.89 -27.32
CA PRO A 84 7.39 -12.99 -27.61
C PRO A 84 6.60 -13.59 -26.44
N GLY A 85 5.49 -12.95 -26.07
CA GLY A 85 4.61 -13.42 -25.00
C GLY A 85 5.02 -13.03 -23.57
N VAL A 86 6.07 -12.22 -23.38
CA VAL A 86 6.45 -11.69 -22.06
C VAL A 86 6.41 -10.17 -22.07
N LYS A 87 5.60 -9.57 -21.19
CA LYS A 87 5.65 -8.11 -20.91
C LYS A 87 6.62 -7.87 -19.76
N ALA A 88 7.45 -6.83 -19.82
CA ALA A 88 8.17 -6.40 -18.64
C ALA A 88 8.58 -4.95 -18.61
N ILE A 89 8.68 -4.45 -17.39
CA ILE A 89 9.21 -3.14 -17.09
C ILE A 89 10.19 -3.23 -15.92
N HIS A 90 11.15 -2.31 -15.95
CA HIS A 90 12.02 -2.01 -14.83
C HIS A 90 11.69 -0.62 -14.28
N ILE A 91 11.57 -0.51 -12.97
CA ILE A 91 11.42 0.75 -12.23
C ILE A 91 12.65 0.92 -11.32
N PRO A 92 13.61 1.80 -11.66
CA PRO A 92 14.78 2.01 -10.83
C PRO A 92 14.43 2.80 -9.58
N ASN A 93 15.08 2.49 -8.45
CA ASN A 93 15.02 3.29 -7.24
C ASN A 93 15.94 4.51 -7.39
N THR A 94 15.37 5.67 -7.70
CA THR A 94 16.12 6.94 -7.83
C THR A 94 16.32 7.66 -6.51
N SER A 95 15.67 7.21 -5.43
CA SER A 95 15.68 7.90 -4.13
C SER A 95 16.91 7.62 -3.28
N GLY A 96 17.63 6.52 -3.56
CA GLY A 96 18.73 6.01 -2.73
C GLY A 96 18.30 5.52 -1.34
N LYS A 97 16.99 5.42 -1.06
CA LYS A 97 16.45 4.92 0.21
C LYS A 97 16.15 3.42 0.13
N GLY A 98 16.35 2.73 1.25
CA GLY A 98 16.18 1.28 1.33
C GLY A 98 17.37 0.52 0.75
N SER A 99 17.32 -0.81 0.84
CA SER A 99 18.39 -1.72 0.42
C SER A 99 18.07 -2.37 -0.93
N TRP A 100 17.58 -1.59 -1.90
CA TRP A 100 17.15 -2.08 -3.22
C TRP A 100 17.49 -1.08 -4.33
N GLU A 101 17.77 -1.60 -5.53
CA GLU A 101 18.18 -0.82 -6.71
C GLU A 101 17.00 -0.55 -7.66
N GLY A 102 15.98 -1.39 -7.65
CA GLY A 102 14.81 -1.24 -8.51
C GLY A 102 13.85 -2.43 -8.43
N LEU A 103 12.76 -2.32 -9.18
CA LEU A 103 11.77 -3.39 -9.36
C LEU A 103 11.84 -3.87 -10.80
N ASN A 104 11.84 -5.18 -11.00
CA ASN A 104 11.49 -5.77 -12.27
C ASN A 104 10.11 -6.40 -12.17
N ILE A 105 9.21 -6.02 -13.08
CA ILE A 105 7.83 -6.52 -13.13
C ILE A 105 7.66 -7.21 -14.47
N TYR A 106 7.22 -8.46 -14.46
CA TYR A 106 7.02 -9.27 -15.65
C TYR A 106 5.62 -9.88 -15.65
N GLU A 107 4.99 -9.98 -16.81
CA GLU A 107 3.83 -10.85 -17.03
C GLU A 107 4.21 -11.97 -18.00
N ALA A 108 3.97 -13.21 -17.59
CA ALA A 108 4.09 -14.41 -18.41
C ALA A 108 3.12 -15.47 -17.92
N ASN A 109 2.50 -16.22 -18.84
CA ASN A 109 1.48 -17.25 -18.52
C ASN A 109 0.38 -16.71 -17.57
N GLU A 110 -0.09 -15.49 -17.84
CA GLU A 110 -1.13 -14.80 -17.03
C GLU A 110 -0.73 -14.56 -15.56
N GLU A 111 0.55 -14.73 -15.21
CA GLU A 111 1.07 -14.42 -13.90
C GLU A 111 1.93 -13.15 -13.93
N VAL A 112 1.64 -12.22 -13.03
CA VAL A 112 2.49 -11.06 -12.80
C VAL A 112 3.46 -11.34 -11.67
N ARG A 113 4.76 -11.24 -11.98
CA ARG A 113 5.86 -11.45 -11.04
C ARG A 113 6.62 -10.18 -10.81
N ILE A 114 6.97 -9.95 -9.56
CA ILE A 114 7.72 -8.80 -9.07
C ILE A 114 9.04 -9.33 -8.51
N TYR A 115 10.15 -8.74 -8.94
CA TYR A 115 11.45 -8.97 -8.34
C TYR A 115 11.98 -7.64 -7.80
N VAL A 116 12.23 -7.62 -6.49
CA VAL A 116 12.93 -6.52 -5.83
C VAL A 116 14.42 -6.76 -6.00
N VAL A 117 15.09 -5.91 -6.78
CA VAL A 117 16.53 -6.03 -7.02
C VAL A 117 17.25 -5.52 -5.77
N PRO A 118 17.95 -6.38 -5.00
CA PRO A 118 18.66 -5.93 -3.82
C PRO A 118 19.78 -4.97 -4.17
N ALA A 119 20.04 -4.01 -3.30
CA ALA A 119 21.26 -3.22 -3.36
C ALA A 119 22.44 -4.18 -3.15
N THR A 120 23.23 -4.38 -4.20
CA THR A 120 24.54 -4.99 -4.02
C THR A 120 25.34 -4.09 -3.07
N SER A 121 26.09 -4.66 -2.11
CA SER A 121 26.92 -3.87 -1.16
C SER A 121 28.03 -3.03 -1.84
N GLY A 122 28.04 -2.95 -3.16
CA GLY A 122 28.82 -2.02 -3.97
C GLY A 122 28.06 -1.78 -5.28
N GLY A 123 27.40 -0.62 -5.36
CA GLY A 123 26.43 -0.28 -6.40
C GLY A 123 26.80 -0.74 -7.80
N GLY A 124 25.93 -1.58 -8.36
CA GLY A 124 25.81 -1.80 -9.79
C GLY A 124 25.38 -0.49 -10.44
N LYS A 125 26.36 0.39 -10.71
CA LYS A 125 26.26 1.51 -11.64
C LYS A 125 25.51 0.97 -12.87
N GLY A 126 24.27 1.42 -13.05
CA GLY A 126 23.59 1.27 -14.32
C GLY A 126 24.58 1.68 -15.41
N SER A 127 24.77 0.80 -16.38
CA SER A 127 25.63 1.02 -17.54
C SER A 127 25.13 2.27 -18.28
N ALA A 128 25.54 3.44 -17.79
CA ALA A 128 25.55 4.66 -18.55
C ALA A 128 26.67 4.47 -19.56
N GLY A 129 26.27 4.12 -20.78
CA GLY A 129 27.17 3.96 -21.91
C GLY A 129 28.12 5.14 -21.97
N LYS A 130 29.39 4.89 -21.66
CA LYS A 130 30.49 5.81 -21.90
C LYS A 130 30.68 5.84 -23.41
N LYS A 131 30.06 6.81 -24.08
CA LYS A 131 30.43 7.15 -25.46
C LYS A 131 31.88 7.64 -25.40
N LYS A 132 32.76 6.93 -26.14
CA LYS A 132 34.08 7.41 -26.52
C LYS A 132 33.95 8.59 -27.46
#